data_AF-A0A833G432-F1
#
_entry.id   AF-A0A833G432-F1
#
_cell.length_a   1.000
_cell.length_b   1.000
_cell.length_c   1.000
_cell.angle_alpha   90.00
_cell.angle_beta   90.00
_cell.angle_gamma   90.00
#
_symmetry.space_group_name_H-M   'P 1'
#
loop_
_entity.id
_entity.type
_entity.pdbx_description
1 polymer ?
#
loop_
_entity_poly.entity_id
_entity_poly.type
_entity_poly.pdbx_seq_one_letter_code
_entity_poly.pdbx_strand_id
1 'polypeptide(L)'
;LKARAHMPEQPLVWIVCGGGRKNPHIMADLRRGAGNVRVVVAEDAGFDGDAMEAEAWAYLAVRSLKGLPLTFPTTTGCSRPATGGVLVRP
;
A
#
# COMPACT_ATOMS: atom_id res chain seq x y z
N LEU A 1 4.39 -0.20 16.94
CA LEU A 1 3.55 0.67 16.07
C LEU A 1 2.10 0.38 16.38
N LYS A 2 1.25 1.40 16.60
CA LYS A 2 -0.19 1.20 16.90
C LYS A 2 -0.91 0.36 15.84
N ALA A 3 -0.52 0.53 14.57
CA ALA A 3 -1.05 -0.24 13.43
C ALA A 3 -0.97 -1.77 13.60
N ARG A 4 -0.04 -2.30 14.40
CA ARG A 4 0.08 -3.75 14.68
C ARG A 4 -1.18 -4.36 15.28
N ALA A 5 -1.95 -3.57 16.04
CA ALA A 5 -3.18 -4.05 16.67
C ALA A 5 -4.28 -4.42 15.65
N HIS A 6 -4.14 -3.98 14.39
CA HIS A 6 -5.09 -4.27 13.32
C HIS A 6 -4.61 -5.38 12.36
N MET A 7 -3.43 -5.95 12.60
CA MET A 7 -2.85 -6.98 11.74
C MET A 7 -3.14 -8.37 12.30
N PRO A 8 -3.46 -9.36 11.45
CA PRO A 8 -3.71 -10.74 11.91
C PRO A 8 -2.44 -11.40 12.47
N GLU A 9 -1.27 -10.96 12.01
CA GLU A 9 0.04 -11.45 12.43
C GLU A 9 1.08 -10.31 12.44
N GLN A 10 2.24 -10.56 13.06
CA GLN A 10 3.33 -9.57 13.05
C GLN A 10 3.94 -9.47 11.64
N PRO A 11 4.07 -8.26 11.07
CA PRO A 11 4.70 -8.09 9.78
C PRO A 11 6.21 -8.32 9.89
N LEU A 12 6.78 -8.91 8.85
CA LEU A 12 8.23 -9.12 8.73
C LEU A 12 8.98 -7.83 8.32
N VAL A 13 8.30 -6.95 7.60
CA VAL A 13 8.85 -5.69 7.10
C VAL A 13 7.74 -4.64 6.98
N TRP A 14 8.08 -3.39 7.28
CA TRP A 14 7.28 -2.21 6.98
C TRP A 14 7.91 -1.48 5.81
N ILE A 15 7.16 -1.27 4.73
CA ILE A 15 7.60 -0.52 3.55
C ILE A 15 6.86 0.82 3.55
N VAL A 16 7.58 1.93 3.66
CA VAL A 16 7.01 3.28 3.80
C VAL A 16 7.08 4.02 2.46
N CYS A 17 5.93 4.43 1.94
CA CYS A 17 5.79 5.25 0.73
C CYS A 17 5.23 6.66 1.07
N GLY A 18 5.00 7.48 0.04
CA GLY A 18 4.47 8.84 0.19
C GLY A 18 5.50 9.82 0.78
N GLY A 19 5.13 11.10 0.89
CA GLY A 19 6.06 12.15 1.32
C GLY A 19 6.66 11.94 2.72
N GLY A 20 5.92 11.28 3.62
CA GLY A 20 6.36 10.99 4.99
C GLY A 20 7.64 10.14 5.06
N ARG A 21 7.89 9.27 4.07
CA ARG A 21 9.11 8.44 4.01
C ARG A 21 10.40 9.26 3.91
N LYS A 22 10.31 10.50 3.40
CA LYS A 22 11.44 11.44 3.25
C LYS A 22 11.73 12.21 4.54
N ASN A 23 10.83 12.17 5.53
CA ASN A 23 11.04 12.87 6.79
C ASN A 23 11.87 11.99 7.75
N PRO A 24 13.10 12.40 8.13
CA PRO A 24 13.97 11.59 8.95
C PRO A 24 13.43 11.36 10.37
N HIS A 25 12.69 12.33 10.94
CA HIS A 25 12.09 12.18 12.27
C HIS A 25 10.95 11.15 12.26
N ILE A 26 10.07 11.20 11.26
CA ILE A 26 9.00 10.21 11.10
C ILE A 26 9.60 8.81 10.94
N MET A 27 10.61 8.65 10.08
CA MET A 27 11.24 7.36 9.86
C MET A 27 11.97 6.83 11.09
N ALA A 28 12.64 7.70 11.87
CA ALA A 28 13.26 7.33 13.13
C ALA A 28 12.23 6.85 14.16
N ASP A 29 11.10 7.55 14.27
CA ASP A 29 9.99 7.19 15.16
C ASP A 29 9.34 5.87 14.75
N LEU A 30 9.14 5.65 13.45
CA LEU A 30 8.60 4.40 12.92
C LEU A 30 9.53 3.22 13.21
N ARG A 31 10.85 3.39 12.99
CA ARG A 31 11.87 2.38 13.30
C ARG A 31 11.89 2.04 14.79
N ARG A 32 11.94 3.05 15.66
CA ARG A 32 11.89 2.86 17.12
C ARG A 32 10.61 2.14 17.54
N GLY A 33 9.46 2.56 17.01
CA GLY A 33 8.17 1.95 17.29
C GLY A 33 8.00 0.54 16.72
N ALA A 34 8.80 0.15 15.73
CA ALA A 34 8.80 -1.20 15.16
C ALA A 34 9.70 -2.18 15.93
N GLY A 35 10.53 -1.71 16.87
CA GLY A 35 11.48 -2.57 17.58
C GLY A 35 12.40 -3.28 16.60
N ASN A 36 12.46 -4.62 16.67
CA ASN A 36 13.35 -5.42 15.83
C ASN A 36 12.83 -5.69 14.41
N VAL A 37 11.63 -5.23 14.06
CA VAL A 37 11.06 -5.44 12.72
C VAL A 37 11.62 -4.39 11.75
N ARG A 38 12.05 -4.82 10.57
CA ARG A 38 12.64 -3.96 9.55
C ARG A 38 11.63 -2.90 9.08
N VAL A 39 12.09 -1.65 8.98
CA VAL A 39 11.34 -0.54 8.36
C VAL A 39 12.19 0.06 7.26
N VAL A 40 11.70 -0.03 6.02
CA VAL A 40 12.37 0.41 4.80
C VAL A 40 11.54 1.47 4.09
N VAL A 41 12.20 2.24 3.22
CA VAL A 41 11.48 3.11 2.28
C VAL A 41 11.07 2.30 1.04
N ALA A 42 10.09 2.80 0.28
CA ALA A 42 9.59 2.15 -0.93
C ALA A 42 10.70 1.83 -1.95
N GLU A 43 11.69 2.71 -2.05
CA GLU A 43 12.83 2.59 -2.96
C GLU A 43 13.71 1.38 -2.63
N ASP A 44 13.85 1.00 -1.36
CA ASP A 44 14.59 -0.21 -0.93
C ASP A 44 13.92 -1.50 -1.44
N ALA A 45 12.63 -1.43 -1.80
CA ALA A 45 11.85 -2.52 -2.38
C ALA A 45 11.66 -2.38 -3.91
N GLY A 46 12.31 -1.39 -4.54
CA GLY A 46 12.26 -1.17 -5.98
C GLY A 46 11.02 -0.39 -6.47
N PHE A 47 10.28 0.25 -5.57
CA PHE A 47 9.14 1.10 -5.92
C PHE A 47 9.52 2.58 -5.93
N ASP A 48 8.84 3.37 -6.76
CA ASP A 48 8.85 4.83 -6.63
C ASP A 48 7.86 5.26 -5.53
N GLY A 49 8.39 5.67 -4.39
CA GLY A 49 7.55 6.06 -3.27
C GLY A 49 6.81 7.39 -3.46
N ASP A 50 7.19 8.22 -4.44
CA ASP A 50 6.47 9.45 -4.80
C ASP A 50 5.30 9.16 -5.74
N ALA A 51 5.45 8.17 -6.61
CA ALA A 51 4.43 7.80 -7.59
C ALA A 51 3.44 6.72 -7.10
N MET A 52 3.66 6.12 -5.92
CA MET A 52 2.89 4.97 -5.41
C MET A 52 1.37 5.06 -5.61
N GLU A 53 0.74 6.18 -5.26
CA GLU A 53 -0.71 6.33 -5.42
C GLU A 53 -1.12 6.41 -6.91
N ALA A 54 -0.35 7.10 -7.74
CA ALA A 54 -0.60 7.18 -9.18
C ALA A 54 -0.38 5.82 -9.87
N GLU A 55 0.66 5.08 -9.50
CA GLU A 55 0.92 3.72 -9.97
C GLU A 55 -0.21 2.76 -9.57
N ALA A 56 -0.71 2.88 -8.33
CA ALA A 56 -1.87 2.10 -7.88
C ALA A 56 -3.11 2.38 -8.75
N TRP A 57 -3.40 3.64 -9.08
CA TRP A 57 -4.49 3.98 -10.00
C TRP A 57 -4.29 3.39 -11.40
N ALA A 58 -3.07 3.47 -11.95
CA ALA A 58 -2.75 2.87 -13.25
C ALA A 58 -2.95 1.34 -13.24
N TYR A 59 -2.49 0.67 -12.17
CA TYR A 59 -2.69 -0.76 -11.97
C TYR A 59 -4.18 -1.14 -11.91
N LEU A 60 -4.99 -0.37 -11.16
CA LEU A 60 -6.43 -0.57 -11.09
C LEU A 60 -7.12 -0.35 -12.44
N ALA A 61 -6.69 0.63 -13.24
CA ALA A 61 -7.22 0.88 -14.58
C ALA A 61 -6.97 -0.32 -15.52
N VAL A 62 -5.74 -0.85 -15.55
CA VAL A 62 -5.41 -2.05 -16.35
C VAL A 62 -6.23 -3.26 -15.91
N ARG A 63 -6.45 -3.43 -14.59
CA ARG A 63 -7.29 -4.52 -14.07
C ARG A 63 -8.76 -4.35 -14.43
N SER A 64 -9.28 -3.13 -14.38
CA SER A 64 -10.65 -2.81 -14.81
C SER A 64 -10.86 -3.19 -16.28
N LEU A 65 -9.92 -2.78 -17.16
CA LEU A 65 -9.93 -3.16 -18.58
C LEU A 65 -9.91 -4.68 -18.81
N LYS A 66 -9.25 -5.43 -17.93
CA LYS A 66 -9.17 -6.90 -17.97
C LYS A 66 -10.30 -7.60 -17.20
N GLY A 67 -11.26 -6.86 -16.61
CA GLY A 67 -12.33 -7.42 -15.77
C GLY A 67 -11.84 -8.08 -14.47
N LEU A 68 -10.63 -7.77 -14.01
CA LEU A 68 -10.02 -8.37 -12.83
C LEU A 68 -10.47 -7.65 -11.55
N PRO A 69 -10.49 -8.35 -10.38
CA PRO A 69 -10.88 -7.72 -9.12
C PRO A 69 -10.00 -6.52 -8.75
N LEU A 70 -10.62 -5.41 -8.37
CA LEU A 70 -9.97 -4.18 -7.89
C LEU A 70 -9.98 -4.09 -6.35
N THR A 71 -10.96 -4.73 -5.73
CA THR A 71 -11.13 -4.80 -4.28
C THR A 71 -11.45 -6.22 -3.83
N PHE A 72 -11.20 -6.48 -2.56
CA PHE A 72 -11.34 -7.78 -1.92
C PHE A 72 -12.10 -7.66 -0.59
N PRO A 73 -12.76 -8.74 -0.14
CA PRO A 73 -13.47 -8.74 1.14
C PRO A 73 -12.58 -8.29 2.32
N THR A 74 -11.31 -8.67 2.30
CA THR A 74 -10.33 -8.34 3.36
C THR A 74 -9.89 -6.88 3.35
N THR A 75 -10.13 -6.13 2.28
CA THR A 75 -9.73 -4.71 2.16
C THR A 75 -10.90 -3.77 2.41
N THR A 76 -12.09 -4.04 1.82
CA THR A 76 -13.25 -3.13 1.89
C THR A 76 -14.53 -3.78 2.42
N GLY A 77 -14.51 -5.06 2.78
CA GLY A 77 -15.71 -5.77 3.24
C GLY A 77 -16.73 -6.12 2.14
N CYS A 78 -16.36 -6.04 0.85
CA CYS A 78 -17.25 -6.49 -0.23
C CYS A 78 -17.54 -8.00 -0.12
N SER A 79 -18.71 -8.45 -0.59
CA SER A 79 -19.17 -9.84 -0.42
C SER A 79 -18.35 -10.88 -1.19
N ARG A 80 -17.70 -10.47 -2.27
CA ARG A 80 -16.78 -11.26 -3.09
C ARG A 80 -15.81 -10.33 -3.81
N PRO A 81 -14.63 -10.81 -4.25
CA PRO A 81 -13.73 -10.02 -5.09
C PRO A 81 -14.48 -9.39 -6.26
N ALA A 82 -14.33 -8.08 -6.43
CA ALA A 82 -15.14 -7.30 -7.36
C ALA A 82 -14.26 -6.44 -8.27
N THR A 83 -14.59 -6.46 -9.56
CA THR A 83 -14.08 -5.45 -10.51
C THR A 83 -14.82 -4.12 -10.31
N GLY A 84 -14.40 -3.07 -11.01
CA GLY A 84 -15.04 -1.76 -10.97
C GLY A 84 -14.46 -0.81 -12.01
N GLY A 85 -14.75 0.48 -11.86
CA GLY A 85 -14.36 1.51 -12.82
C GLY A 85 -15.32 1.63 -14.01
N VAL A 86 -15.24 2.75 -14.72
CA VAL A 86 -16.00 3.02 -15.94
C VAL A 86 -15.01 3.44 -17.03
N LEU A 87 -15.01 2.73 -18.16
CA LEU A 87 -14.18 3.10 -19.30
C LEU A 87 -14.83 4.26 -20.04
N VAL A 88 -14.16 5.41 -20.02
CA VAL A 88 -14.52 6.58 -20.84
C VAL A 88 -13.56 6.65 -22.03
N ARG A 89 -14.12 6.77 -23.24
CA ARG A 89 -13.33 6.95 -24.46
C ARG A 89 -13.22 8.45 -24.77
N PRO A 90 -12.10 8.90 -25.39
CA PRO A 90 -11.93 10.28 -25.82
C PRO A 90 -13.04 10.78 -26.74
#